data_AF-A0A368F1A4-F1
#
_entry.id   AF-A0A368F1A4-F1
#
_cell.length_a   1.000
_cell.length_b   1.000
_cell.length_c   1.000
_cell.angle_alpha   90.00
_cell.angle_beta   90.00
_cell.angle_gamma   90.00
#
_symmetry.space_group_name_H-M   'P 1'
#
loop_
_entity.id
_entity.type
_entity.pdbx_description
1 polymer ?
#
loop_
_entity_poly.entity_id
_entity_poly.type
_entity_poly.pdbx_seq_one_letter_code
_entity_poly.pdbx_strand_id
1 'polypeptide(L)'
;MSLARTTLLPVTRRAIFSMMARSLSGTQEADIVVIGAGPGGYVAAIKAAQLGMKTICVEKDPTLGGTCLNVGCIPSKSLLNNSHYYHMTHHDFANRGIECTAKLNLQKMMEAKASSVKQLTGGIVQLFKANKVGHIEGVGTITGPNQVCSCKFLCHC
;
A
#
# COMPACT_ATOMS: atom_id res chain seq x y z
N MET A 1 -47.45 45.77 -23.36
CA MET A 1 -46.57 45.97 -22.18
C MET A 1 -47.24 45.36 -20.96
N SER A 2 -46.76 44.19 -20.52
CA SER A 2 -46.53 43.82 -19.11
C SER A 2 -46.51 42.29 -19.01
N LEU A 3 -45.31 41.77 -18.73
CA LEU A 3 -45.00 40.38 -18.45
C LEU A 3 -45.37 40.06 -17.00
N ALA A 4 -46.02 38.93 -16.73
CA ALA A 4 -46.06 38.32 -15.41
C ALA A 4 -45.51 36.89 -15.50
N ARG A 5 -44.27 36.73 -15.02
CA ARG A 5 -43.58 35.46 -14.81
C ARG A 5 -44.18 34.74 -13.60
N THR A 6 -44.59 33.49 -13.75
CA THR A 6 -44.87 32.59 -12.62
C THR A 6 -43.68 31.63 -12.46
N THR A 7 -43.01 31.75 -11.32
CA THR A 7 -41.86 30.96 -10.91
C THR A 7 -42.27 29.54 -10.51
N LEU A 8 -41.72 28.53 -11.19
CA LEU A 8 -41.72 27.15 -10.72
C LEU A 8 -40.70 27.03 -9.57
N LEU A 9 -41.17 26.70 -8.37
CA LEU A 9 -40.32 26.35 -7.23
C LEU A 9 -39.70 24.95 -7.46
N PRO A 10 -38.41 24.75 -7.16
CA PRO A 10 -37.75 23.47 -7.39
C PRO A 10 -38.12 22.48 -6.28
N VAL A 11 -38.64 21.32 -6.68
CA VAL A 11 -38.81 20.15 -5.83
C VAL A 11 -37.45 19.78 -5.23
N THR A 12 -37.44 19.66 -3.91
CA THR A 12 -36.29 19.49 -3.03
C THR A 12 -35.49 18.21 -3.35
N ARG A 13 -34.33 18.39 -3.96
CA ARG A 13 -33.30 17.37 -4.28
C ARG A 13 -32.70 16.59 -3.08
N ARG A 14 -33.19 16.78 -1.86
CA ARG A 14 -32.54 16.27 -0.63
C ARG A 14 -32.90 14.83 -0.26
N ALA A 15 -34.03 14.28 -0.71
CA ALA A 15 -34.51 12.99 -0.23
C ALA A 15 -33.92 11.76 -0.97
N ILE A 16 -33.35 11.94 -2.17
CA ILE A 16 -32.90 10.81 -3.01
C ILE A 16 -31.47 10.36 -2.67
N PHE A 17 -30.65 11.23 -2.05
CA PHE A 17 -29.22 10.94 -1.84
C PHE A 17 -28.95 9.90 -0.74
N SER A 18 -29.91 9.66 0.18
CA SER A 18 -29.72 8.69 1.26
C SER A 18 -29.87 7.22 0.81
N MET A 19 -30.50 6.97 -0.34
CA MET A 19 -30.84 5.61 -0.78
C MET A 19 -29.78 4.96 -1.68
N MET A 20 -28.80 5.72 -2.16
CA MET A 20 -27.71 5.21 -3.02
C MET A 20 -26.43 4.82 -2.26
N ALA A 21 -26.30 5.19 -0.98
CA ALA A 21 -25.09 4.86 -0.20
C ALA A 21 -25.03 3.39 0.30
N ARG A 22 -26.06 2.58 0.04
CA ARG A 22 -26.17 1.20 0.55
C ARG A 22 -25.82 0.09 -0.46
N SER A 23 -25.40 0.41 -1.68
CA SER A 23 -25.31 -0.58 -2.77
C SER A 23 -23.90 -0.96 -3.22
N LEU A 24 -22.92 -1.01 -2.31
CA LEU A 24 -21.57 -1.52 -2.63
C LEU A 24 -21.08 -2.61 -1.66
N SER A 25 -21.98 -3.38 -1.03
CA SER A 25 -21.56 -4.60 -0.34
C SER A 25 -21.38 -5.76 -1.34
N GLY A 26 -20.26 -5.76 -2.04
CA GLY A 26 -19.83 -6.93 -2.80
C GLY A 26 -19.34 -8.00 -1.82
N THR A 27 -20.16 -9.00 -1.52
CA THR A 27 -19.73 -10.16 -0.73
C THR A 27 -18.83 -11.03 -1.59
N GLN A 28 -17.56 -11.16 -1.20
CA GLN A 28 -16.60 -12.06 -1.85
C GLN A 28 -16.30 -13.22 -0.91
N GLU A 29 -16.57 -14.44 -1.37
CA GLU A 29 -16.15 -15.66 -0.66
C GLU A 29 -14.68 -15.95 -0.93
N ALA A 30 -13.93 -16.31 0.11
CA ALA A 30 -12.53 -16.70 0.04
C ALA A 30 -12.27 -17.78 1.09
N ASP A 31 -11.33 -18.68 0.81
CA ASP A 31 -10.90 -19.70 1.76
C ASP A 31 -10.04 -19.08 2.87
N ILE A 32 -9.21 -18.09 2.49
CA ILE A 32 -8.35 -17.36 3.41
C ILE A 32 -8.43 -15.86 3.12
N VAL A 33 -8.63 -15.09 4.18
CA VAL A 33 -8.49 -13.63 4.17
C VAL A 33 -7.29 -13.24 5.03
N VAL A 34 -6.36 -12.49 4.44
CA VAL A 34 -5.19 -11.93 5.12
C VAL A 34 -5.38 -10.44 5.29
N ILE A 35 -5.34 -9.96 6.53
CA ILE A 35 -5.42 -8.52 6.84
C ILE A 35 -4.00 -7.99 7.06
N GLY A 36 -3.56 -7.12 6.15
CA GLY A 36 -2.22 -6.53 6.10
C GLY A 36 -1.29 -7.25 5.12
N ALA A 37 -0.57 -6.48 4.31
CA ALA A 37 0.39 -6.93 3.30
C ALA A 37 1.84 -6.67 3.73
N GLY A 38 2.14 -6.74 5.02
CA GLY A 38 3.52 -6.77 5.52
C GLY A 38 4.25 -8.07 5.16
N PRO A 39 5.54 -8.23 5.52
CA PRO A 39 6.32 -9.43 5.23
C PRO A 39 5.67 -10.75 5.69
N GLY A 40 4.97 -10.75 6.82
CA GLY A 40 4.18 -11.92 7.23
C GLY A 40 2.95 -12.13 6.36
N GLY A 41 2.21 -11.06 6.07
CA GLY A 41 0.94 -11.11 5.37
C GLY A 41 1.05 -11.48 3.90
N TYR A 42 1.89 -10.78 3.13
CA TYR A 42 2.00 -11.08 1.69
C TYR A 42 2.60 -12.47 1.44
N VAL A 43 3.51 -12.95 2.30
CA VAL A 43 4.07 -14.30 2.21
C VAL A 43 3.00 -15.35 2.52
N ALA A 44 2.22 -15.16 3.59
CA ALA A 44 1.12 -16.05 3.93
C ALA A 44 0.07 -16.10 2.81
N ALA A 45 -0.29 -14.94 2.25
CA ALA A 45 -1.27 -14.85 1.17
C ALA A 45 -0.81 -15.58 -0.10
N ILE A 46 0.45 -15.38 -0.50
CA ILE A 46 1.05 -16.08 -1.64
C ILE A 46 1.10 -17.59 -1.37
N LYS A 47 1.51 -18.00 -0.17
CA LYS A 47 1.63 -19.42 0.15
C LYS A 47 0.27 -20.13 0.15
N ALA A 48 -0.76 -19.50 0.69
CA ALA A 48 -2.13 -19.99 0.63
C ALA A 48 -2.61 -20.17 -0.82
N ALA A 49 -2.35 -19.18 -1.68
CA ALA A 49 -2.71 -19.27 -3.09
C ALA A 49 -1.94 -20.38 -3.83
N GLN A 50 -0.66 -20.61 -3.50
CA GLN A 50 0.12 -21.73 -4.04
C GLN A 50 -0.41 -23.10 -3.61
N LEU A 51 -1.07 -23.19 -2.45
CA LEU A 51 -1.74 -24.40 -1.98
C LEU A 51 -3.13 -24.59 -2.62
N GLY A 52 -3.52 -23.73 -3.56
CA GLY A 52 -4.79 -23.82 -4.29
C GLY A 52 -5.97 -23.10 -3.61
N MET A 53 -5.73 -22.38 -2.52
CA MET A 53 -6.78 -21.66 -1.80
C MET A 53 -7.10 -20.32 -2.44
N LYS A 54 -8.38 -19.99 -2.56
CA LYS A 54 -8.84 -18.66 -2.98
C LYS A 54 -8.53 -17.66 -1.87
N THR A 55 -7.48 -16.87 -2.09
CA THR A 55 -6.92 -15.99 -1.06
C THR A 55 -7.16 -14.53 -1.39
N ILE A 56 -7.66 -13.76 -0.41
CA ILE A 56 -7.84 -12.31 -0.49
C ILE A 56 -6.93 -11.65 0.55
N CYS A 57 -6.15 -10.66 0.14
CA CYS A 57 -5.35 -9.81 0.99
C CYS A 57 -5.97 -8.41 1.05
N VAL A 58 -6.23 -7.91 2.26
CA VAL A 58 -6.74 -6.57 2.53
C VAL A 58 -5.61 -5.71 3.06
N GLU A 59 -5.27 -4.62 2.37
CA GLU A 59 -4.24 -3.67 2.80
C GLU A 59 -4.80 -2.25 2.76
N LYS A 60 -4.54 -1.48 3.82
CA LYS A 60 -5.03 -0.09 3.94
C LYS A 60 -4.15 0.88 3.17
N ASP A 61 -2.86 0.59 3.04
CA ASP A 61 -1.89 1.45 2.39
C ASP A 61 -1.92 1.22 0.86
N PRO A 62 -1.67 2.26 0.05
CA PRO A 62 -1.70 2.12 -1.42
C PRO A 62 -0.57 1.22 -1.96
N THR A 63 0.46 0.96 -1.14
CA THR A 63 1.64 0.16 -1.49
C THR A 63 1.76 -1.08 -0.62
N LEU A 64 1.90 -2.24 -1.27
CA LEU A 64 2.15 -3.52 -0.59
C LEU A 64 3.55 -3.56 0.06
N GLY A 65 3.74 -4.44 1.05
CA GLY A 65 5.01 -4.66 1.74
C GLY A 65 5.05 -4.16 3.18
N GLY A 66 4.04 -3.38 3.61
CA GLY A 66 3.87 -2.89 4.97
C GLY A 66 5.06 -2.09 5.49
N THR A 67 5.23 -2.06 6.82
CA THR A 67 6.24 -1.23 7.49
C THR A 67 7.66 -1.56 7.03
N CYS A 68 8.03 -2.84 6.99
CA CYS A 68 9.39 -3.30 6.68
C CYS A 68 9.90 -2.74 5.35
N LEU A 69 9.04 -2.75 4.33
CA LEU A 69 9.39 -2.33 2.98
C LEU A 69 9.29 -0.82 2.79
N ASN A 70 8.20 -0.21 3.25
CA ASN A 70 7.89 1.17 2.93
C ASN A 70 8.64 2.18 3.83
N VAL A 71 8.74 1.90 5.14
CA VAL A 71 9.21 2.87 6.13
C VAL A 71 10.14 2.28 7.20
N GLY A 72 10.58 1.03 7.02
CA GLY A 72 11.30 0.27 8.04
C GLY A 72 12.68 -0.18 7.59
N CYS A 73 12.87 -1.48 7.56
CA CYS A 73 14.16 -2.13 7.35
C CYS A 73 14.82 -1.74 6.03
N ILE A 74 14.07 -1.75 4.93
CA ILE A 74 14.61 -1.50 3.58
C ILE A 74 15.16 -0.07 3.43
N PRO A 75 14.39 1.00 3.69
CA PRO A 75 14.94 2.35 3.61
C PRO A 75 16.09 2.57 4.59
N SER A 76 16.00 2.00 5.80
CA SER A 76 17.06 2.13 6.81
C SER A 76 18.36 1.46 6.36
N LYS A 77 18.29 0.24 5.81
CA LYS A 77 19.48 -0.50 5.35
C LYS A 77 20.07 0.08 4.08
N SER A 78 19.26 0.64 3.18
CA SER A 78 19.76 1.39 2.02
C SER A 78 20.61 2.60 2.46
N LEU A 79 20.11 3.36 3.43
CA LEU A 79 20.85 4.51 3.97
C LEU A 79 22.10 4.09 4.72
N LEU A 80 22.01 3.09 5.61
CA LEU A 80 23.17 2.58 6.37
C LEU A 80 24.29 2.10 5.45
N ASN A 81 23.96 1.40 4.37
CA ASN A 81 24.95 0.92 3.40
C ASN A 81 25.66 2.07 2.69
N ASN A 82 24.91 3.08 2.25
CA ASN A 82 25.49 4.26 1.60
C ASN A 82 26.34 5.10 2.58
N SER A 83 25.92 5.23 3.83
CA SER A 83 26.70 5.91 4.87
C SER A 83 27.97 5.14 5.21
N HIS A 84 27.91 3.81 5.22
CA HIS A 84 29.09 2.97 5.44
C HIS A 84 30.13 3.16 4.32
N TYR A 85 29.71 3.19 3.05
CA TYR A 85 30.64 3.49 1.96
C TYR A 85 31.28 4.87 2.07
N TYR A 86 30.50 5.89 2.43
CA TYR A 86 31.03 7.23 2.67
C TYR A 86 32.03 7.25 3.83
N HIS A 87 31.75 6.53 4.92
CA HIS A 87 32.68 6.41 6.04
C HIS A 87 33.99 5.72 5.60
N MET A 88 33.90 4.63 4.84
CA MET A 88 35.07 3.89 4.37
C MET A 88 35.97 4.75 3.48
N THR A 89 35.41 5.65 2.65
CA THR A 89 36.22 6.53 1.79
C THR A 89 37.12 7.48 2.58
N HIS A 90 36.75 7.82 3.82
CA HIS A 90 37.51 8.75 4.66
C HIS A 90 38.50 8.06 5.60
N HIS A 91 38.24 6.81 6.01
CA HIS A 91 39.04 6.14 7.05
C HIS A 91 39.77 4.87 6.58
N ASP A 92 39.18 4.13 5.66
CA ASP A 92 39.57 2.74 5.37
C ASP A 92 40.28 2.57 4.03
N PHE A 93 39.98 3.44 3.08
CA PHE A 93 40.41 3.30 1.68
C PHE A 93 41.90 3.59 1.50
N ALA A 94 42.46 4.57 2.24
CA ALA A 94 43.88 4.88 2.20
C ALA A 94 44.76 3.68 2.60
N ASN A 95 44.37 2.95 3.64
CA ASN A 95 45.06 1.73 4.10
C ASN A 95 44.99 0.57 3.10
N ARG A 96 44.13 0.69 2.08
CA ARG A 96 43.93 -0.30 1.02
C ARG A 96 44.49 0.17 -0.32
N GLY A 97 45.27 1.27 -0.34
CA GLY A 97 45.87 1.83 -1.55
C GLY A 97 44.85 2.49 -2.50
N ILE A 98 43.66 2.83 -2.00
CA ILE A 98 42.62 3.51 -2.78
C ILE A 98 42.62 4.99 -2.41
N GLU A 99 43.05 5.82 -3.35
CA GLU A 99 43.02 7.28 -3.22
C GLU A 99 41.73 7.82 -3.87
N CYS A 100 40.82 8.36 -3.06
CA CYS A 100 39.61 8.99 -3.55
C CYS A 100 39.11 10.09 -2.61
N THR A 101 38.46 11.11 -3.18
CA THR A 101 37.80 12.19 -2.42
C THR A 101 36.31 12.16 -2.70
N ALA A 102 35.50 11.87 -1.67
CA ALA A 102 34.04 11.75 -1.81
C ALA A 102 33.30 12.99 -1.29
N LYS A 103 32.38 13.53 -2.10
CA LYS A 103 31.40 14.55 -1.68
C LYS A 103 30.04 13.91 -1.45
N LEU A 104 29.41 14.17 -0.31
CA LEU A 104 28.07 13.67 0.00
C LEU A 104 27.00 14.45 -0.79
N ASN A 105 26.21 13.74 -1.60
CA ASN A 105 24.98 14.25 -2.20
C ASN A 105 23.79 13.56 -1.55
N LEU A 106 23.19 14.21 -0.56
CA LEU A 106 22.07 13.66 0.20
C LEU A 106 20.83 13.46 -0.67
N GLN A 107 20.59 14.35 -1.65
CA GLN A 107 19.43 14.26 -2.53
C GLN A 107 19.46 12.95 -3.35
N LYS A 108 20.60 12.66 -4.00
CA LYS A 108 20.78 11.40 -4.75
C LYS A 108 20.70 10.16 -3.84
N MET A 109 21.20 10.26 -2.61
CA MET A 109 21.12 9.16 -1.64
C MET A 109 19.65 8.86 -1.25
N MET A 110 18.83 9.90 -1.10
CA MET A 110 17.39 9.76 -0.82
C MET A 110 16.61 9.24 -2.03
N GLU A 111 16.99 9.64 -3.25
CA GLU A 111 16.44 9.11 -4.50
C GLU A 111 16.77 7.61 -4.67
N ALA A 112 18.01 7.21 -4.37
CA ALA A 112 18.41 5.80 -4.39
C ALA A 112 17.59 4.96 -3.41
N LYS A 113 17.39 5.46 -2.18
CA LYS A 113 16.51 4.84 -1.18
C LYS A 113 15.09 4.67 -1.72
N ALA A 114 14.50 5.72 -2.28
CA ALA A 114 13.15 5.69 -2.83
C ALA A 114 13.02 4.71 -4.01
N SER A 115 14.06 4.65 -4.86
CA SER A 115 14.14 3.69 -5.97
C SER A 115 14.12 2.24 -5.48
N SER A 116 14.91 1.90 -4.46
CA SER A 116 14.91 0.56 -3.86
C SER A 116 13.54 0.17 -3.31
N VAL A 117 12.85 1.09 -2.60
CA VAL A 117 11.49 0.84 -2.08
C VAL A 117 10.51 0.63 -3.24
N LYS A 118 10.54 1.48 -4.26
CA LYS A 118 9.65 1.38 -5.43
C LYS A 118 9.83 0.07 -6.21
N GLN A 119 11.07 -0.37 -6.39
CA GLN A 119 11.37 -1.63 -7.09
C GLN A 119 10.78 -2.82 -6.33
N LEU A 120 10.97 -2.87 -5.01
CA LEU A 120 10.51 -3.99 -4.21
C LEU A 120 8.99 -4.01 -4.02
N THR A 121 8.35 -2.85 -3.83
CA THR A 121 6.88 -2.77 -3.75
C THR A 121 6.24 -3.21 -5.08
N GLY A 122 6.82 -2.79 -6.21
CA GLY A 122 6.41 -3.25 -7.53
C GLY A 122 6.57 -4.76 -7.72
N GLY A 123 7.65 -5.34 -7.19
CA GLY A 123 7.86 -6.80 -7.20
C GLY A 123 6.75 -7.57 -6.47
N ILE A 124 6.28 -7.07 -5.33
CA ILE A 124 5.17 -7.72 -4.59
C ILE A 124 3.87 -7.68 -5.40
N VAL A 125 3.57 -6.57 -6.08
CA VAL A 125 2.39 -6.46 -6.95
C VAL A 125 2.46 -7.51 -8.08
N GLN A 126 3.65 -7.73 -8.65
CA GLN A 126 3.85 -8.76 -9.66
C GLN A 126 3.64 -10.17 -9.08
N LEU A 127 4.14 -10.44 -7.87
CA LEU A 127 3.96 -11.72 -7.19
C LEU A 127 2.48 -12.01 -6.87
N PHE A 128 1.71 -11.01 -6.44
CA PHE A 128 0.28 -11.16 -6.21
C PHE A 128 -0.47 -11.53 -7.48
N LYS A 129 -0.15 -10.87 -8.60
CA LYS A 129 -0.73 -11.20 -9.91
C LYS A 129 -0.34 -12.60 -10.36
N ALA A 130 0.93 -12.99 -10.22
CA ALA A 130 1.42 -14.31 -10.61
C ALA A 130 0.75 -15.44 -9.82
N ASN A 131 0.49 -15.23 -8.52
CA ASN A 131 -0.15 -16.22 -7.65
C ASN A 131 -1.68 -16.05 -7.56
N LYS A 132 -2.30 -15.15 -8.35
CA LYS A 132 -3.75 -14.90 -8.36
C LYS A 132 -4.33 -14.53 -6.99
N VAL A 133 -3.56 -13.84 -6.15
CA VAL A 133 -4.02 -13.32 -4.86
C VAL A 133 -4.91 -12.10 -5.11
N GLY A 134 -6.14 -12.12 -4.59
CA GLY A 134 -7.03 -10.96 -4.63
C GLY A 134 -6.49 -9.86 -3.73
N HIS A 135 -6.40 -8.62 -4.22
CA HIS A 135 -5.98 -7.47 -3.42
C HIS A 135 -7.13 -6.48 -3.28
N ILE A 136 -7.50 -6.18 -2.03
CA ILE A 136 -8.50 -5.17 -1.70
C ILE A 136 -7.82 -4.05 -0.92
N GLU A 137 -7.93 -2.83 -1.43
CA GLU A 137 -7.45 -1.65 -0.74
C GLU A 137 -8.52 -1.15 0.24
N GLY A 138 -8.22 -1.21 1.54
CA GLY A 138 -9.14 -0.80 2.59
C GLY A 138 -8.69 -1.25 3.98
N VAL A 139 -9.41 -0.78 5.00
CA VAL A 139 -9.22 -1.24 6.38
C VAL A 139 -10.07 -2.48 6.59
N GLY A 140 -9.42 -3.61 6.89
CA GLY A 140 -10.08 -4.86 7.24
C GLY A 140 -10.49 -4.88 8.72
N THR A 141 -11.78 -5.02 8.99
CA THR A 141 -12.35 -5.17 10.33
C THR A 141 -13.09 -6.51 10.42
N ILE A 142 -12.83 -7.28 11.48
CA ILE A 142 -13.53 -8.54 11.73
C ILE A 142 -14.90 -8.22 12.34
N THR A 143 -15.98 -8.54 11.62
CA THR A 143 -17.37 -8.23 12.05
C THR A 143 -18.09 -9.41 12.68
N GLY A 144 -17.54 -10.63 12.56
CA GLY A 144 -18.13 -11.83 13.11
C GLY A 144 -17.28 -13.07 12.82
N PRO A 145 -17.73 -14.26 13.28
CA PRO A 145 -17.06 -15.51 12.94
C PRO A 145 -17.05 -15.69 11.42
N ASN A 146 -15.86 -15.83 10.84
CA ASN A 146 -15.61 -15.97 9.40
C ASN A 146 -16.08 -14.78 8.53
N GLN A 147 -16.22 -13.57 9.11
CA GLN A 147 -16.61 -12.38 8.36
C GLN A 147 -15.62 -11.23 8.56
N VAL A 148 -15.14 -10.70 7.44
CA VAL A 148 -14.25 -9.52 7.39
C VAL A 148 -14.90 -8.48 6.49
N CYS A 149 -15.10 -7.28 7.01
CA CYS A 149 -15.52 -6.12 6.25
C CYS A 149 -14.30 -5.30 5.85
N SER A 150 -14.23 -4.85 4.59
CA SER A 150 -13.20 -3.94 4.11
C SER A 150 -13.82 -2.58 3.81
N CYS A 151 -13.51 -1.58 4.62
CA CYS A 151 -14.07 -0.23 4.49
C CYS A 151 -12.96 0.71 3.95
N LYS A 152 -13.20 1.35 2.80
CA LYS A 152 -12.21 2.22 2.11
C LYS A 152 -12.30 3.65 2.64
N PHE A 153 -11.78 3.89 3.85
CA PHE A 153 -11.78 5.17 4.60
C PHE A 153 -13.16 5.84 4.75
N LEU A 154 -13.57 6.15 6.00
CA LEU A 154 -14.84 6.85 6.35
C LEU A 154 -16.16 6.06 6.23
N CYS A 155 -16.16 4.73 6.41
CA CYS A 155 -17.37 4.07 6.89
C CYS A 155 -17.12 3.59 8.31
N HIS A 156 -17.86 4.16 9.28
CA HIS A 156 -18.10 3.49 10.55
C HIS A 156 -18.95 2.24 10.26
N CYS A 157 -18.21 1.21 9.86
CA CYS A 157 -18.48 -0.18 10.16
C CYS A 157 -18.12 -0.34 11.65
#